data_AF-A0A5B6VUE7-F1
#
_entry.id   AF-A0A5B6VUE7-F1
#
_cell.length_a   1.000
_cell.length_b   1.000
_cell.length_c   1.000
_cell.angle_alpha   90.00
_cell.angle_beta   90.00
_cell.angle_gamma   90.00
#
_symmetry.space_group_name_H-M   'P 1'
#
loop_
_entity.id
_entity.type
_entity.pdbx_description
1 polymer ?
#
loop_
_entity_poly.entity_id
_entity_poly.type
_entity_poly.pdbx_seq_one_letter_code
_entity_poly.pdbx_strand_id
1 'polypeptide(L)'
;MTVSEYEREFVRLSQYAPECVSSEAVMCKRFEYGLNEYIRLLVGILEIKEFVVLVDRTCKAEALGKDKRKAESEARNSKSFQSAPKRFRDNQSSFRDNVGHSNRNQSRLQMSSKTPATSVASIGNVRSEIPECKYCGKRHP
;
A
#
# COMPACT_ATOMS: atom_id res chain seq x y z
N MET A 1 2.07 -16.30 0.03
CA MET A 1 2.13 -17.40 0.99
C MET A 1 0.73 -17.66 1.48
N THR A 2 0.26 -18.90 1.36
CA THR A 2 -1.03 -19.34 1.91
C THR A 2 -0.92 -19.54 3.43
N VAL A 3 -2.05 -19.64 4.14
CA VAL A 3 -2.02 -19.89 5.59
C VAL A 3 -1.35 -21.23 5.90
N SER A 4 -1.60 -22.27 5.10
CA SER A 4 -0.98 -23.59 5.29
C SER A 4 0.54 -23.60 5.04
N GLU A 5 1.03 -22.82 4.08
CA GLU A 5 2.48 -22.64 3.88
C GLU A 5 3.11 -21.92 5.08
N TYR A 6 2.42 -20.88 5.58
CA TYR A 6 2.88 -20.12 6.74
C TYR A 6 2.91 -20.97 8.01
N GLU A 7 1.87 -21.76 8.27
CA GLU A 7 1.81 -22.72 9.38
C GLU A 7 3.01 -23.65 9.38
N ARG A 8 3.31 -24.29 8.24
CA ARG A 8 4.44 -25.21 8.11
C ARG A 8 5.77 -24.54 8.43
N GLU A 9 6.00 -23.35 7.89
CA GLU A 9 7.21 -22.57 8.16
C GLU A 9 7.29 -22.13 9.64
N PHE A 10 6.17 -21.69 10.22
CA PHE A 10 6.10 -21.29 11.62
C PHE A 10 6.43 -22.45 12.57
N VAL A 11 5.84 -23.63 12.35
CA VAL A 11 6.10 -24.84 13.14
C VAL A 11 7.54 -25.34 12.96
N ARG A 12 8.12 -25.20 11.75
CA ARG A 12 9.55 -25.51 11.55
C ARG A 12 10.43 -24.55 12.35
N LEU A 13 10.14 -23.25 12.29
CA LEU A 13 10.93 -22.22 12.96
C LEU A 13 10.79 -22.27 14.48
N SER A 14 9.63 -22.64 15.00
CA SER A 14 9.39 -22.72 16.45
C SER A 14 10.25 -23.76 17.15
N GLN A 15 10.76 -24.76 16.43
CA GLN A 15 11.67 -25.77 16.96
C GLN A 15 13.03 -25.19 17.37
N TYR A 16 13.44 -24.08 16.76
CA TYR A 16 14.73 -23.45 17.02
C TYR A 16 14.70 -22.48 18.22
N ALA A 17 13.51 -22.10 18.69
CA ALA A 17 13.30 -21.18 19.81
C ALA A 17 12.08 -21.60 20.64
N PRO A 18 12.10 -22.76 21.30
CA PRO A 18 10.96 -23.27 22.08
C PRO A 18 10.54 -22.32 23.21
N GLU A 19 11.47 -21.56 23.78
CA GLU A 19 11.20 -20.53 24.79
C GLU A 19 10.32 -19.39 24.27
N CYS A 20 10.36 -19.14 22.96
CA CYS A 20 9.52 -18.14 22.31
C CYS A 20 8.06 -18.60 22.19
N VAL A 21 7.80 -19.90 22.18
CA VAL A 21 6.47 -20.52 22.05
C VAL A 21 6.17 -21.44 23.24
N SER A 22 6.56 -21.01 24.43
CA SER A 22 6.54 -21.79 25.66
C SER A 22 5.16 -22.30 26.10
N SER A 23 4.09 -21.74 25.55
CA SER A 23 2.72 -22.22 25.72
C SER A 23 1.94 -22.04 24.43
N GLU A 24 0.87 -22.82 24.28
CA GLU A 24 0.02 -22.76 23.09
C GLU A 24 -0.61 -21.38 22.90
N ALA A 25 -1.00 -20.70 23.99
CA ALA A 25 -1.52 -19.34 23.92
C ALA A 25 -0.47 -18.32 23.43
N VAL A 26 0.80 -18.48 23.82
CA VAL A 26 1.90 -17.64 23.31
C VAL A 26 2.19 -17.96 21.85
N MET A 27 2.13 -19.24 21.48
CA MET A 27 2.27 -19.70 20.10
C MET A 27 1.18 -19.08 19.20
N CYS A 28 -0.09 -19.10 19.65
CA CYS A 28 -1.21 -18.48 18.97
C CYS A 28 -0.98 -16.99 18.74
N LYS A 29 -0.61 -16.23 19.78
CA LYS A 29 -0.32 -14.79 19.65
C LYS A 29 0.79 -14.48 18.65
N ARG A 30 1.86 -15.28 18.64
CA ARG A 30 2.97 -15.10 17.68
C ARG A 30 2.54 -15.43 16.26
N PHE A 31 1.76 -16.50 16.09
CA PHE A 31 1.20 -16.86 14.79
C PHE A 31 0.28 -15.75 14.26
N GLU A 32 -0.65 -15.26 15.08
CA GLU A 32 -1.55 -14.16 14.74
C GLU A 32 -0.81 -12.88 14.32
N TYR A 33 0.31 -12.57 14.98
CA TYR A 33 1.10 -11.39 14.65
C TYR A 33 1.68 -11.44 13.23
N GLY A 34 2.00 -12.63 12.71
CA GLY A 34 2.50 -12.82 11.34
C GLY A 34 1.41 -12.97 10.27
N LEU A 35 0.13 -12.95 10.64
CA LEU A 35 -0.97 -13.04 9.69
C LEU A 35 -1.21 -11.72 8.95
N ASN A 36 -1.85 -11.83 7.78
CA ASN A 36 -2.38 -10.67 7.07
C ASN A 36 -3.39 -9.93 7.95
N GLU A 37 -3.37 -8.59 7.93
CA GLU A 37 -4.22 -7.73 8.74
C GLU A 37 -5.71 -8.09 8.64
N TYR A 38 -6.23 -8.39 7.44
CA TYR A 38 -7.62 -8.79 7.26
C TYR A 38 -7.96 -10.07 8.01
N ILE A 39 -7.11 -11.10 7.89
CA ILE A 39 -7.30 -12.38 8.58
C ILE A 39 -7.13 -12.17 10.09
N ARG A 40 -6.11 -11.43 10.52
CA ARG A 40 -5.82 -11.12 11.92
C ARG A 40 -6.98 -10.40 12.61
N LEU A 41 -7.64 -9.46 11.92
CA LEU A 41 -8.83 -8.79 12.46
C LEU A 41 -9.99 -9.78 12.65
N LEU A 42 -10.20 -10.70 11.71
CA LEU A 42 -11.27 -11.70 11.80
C LEU A 42 -11.05 -12.71 12.92
N VAL A 43 -9.82 -13.22 13.06
CA VAL A 43 -9.52 -14.26 14.06
C VAL A 43 -9.14 -13.69 15.42
N GLY A 44 -8.51 -12.52 15.48
CA GLY A 44 -8.00 -11.92 16.71
C GLY A 44 -9.09 -11.52 17.70
N ILE A 45 -10.30 -11.20 17.22
CA ILE A 45 -11.47 -10.94 18.08
C ILE A 45 -11.91 -12.21 18.83
N LEU A 46 -11.57 -13.40 18.31
CA LEU A 46 -12.02 -14.68 18.87
C LEU A 46 -11.14 -15.16 20.02
N GLU A 47 -9.99 -14.50 20.26
CA GLU A 47 -9.05 -14.81 21.35
C GLU A 47 -8.72 -16.30 21.51
N ILE A 48 -8.44 -16.97 20.40
CA ILE A 48 -8.24 -18.43 20.34
C ILE A 48 -6.90 -18.79 21.00
N LYS A 49 -6.90 -19.77 21.89
CA LYS A 49 -5.71 -20.24 22.62
C LYS A 49 -5.21 -21.61 22.18
N GLU A 50 -6.01 -22.32 21.39
CA GLU A 50 -5.68 -23.62 20.82
C GLU A 50 -5.20 -23.44 19.38
N PHE A 51 -3.96 -23.86 19.10
CA PHE A 51 -3.27 -23.55 17.86
C PHE A 51 -3.94 -24.21 16.65
N VAL A 52 -4.37 -25.47 16.79
CA VAL A 52 -5.07 -26.19 15.72
C VAL A 52 -6.38 -25.50 15.33
N VAL A 53 -7.13 -25.02 16.33
CA VAL A 53 -8.38 -24.28 16.10
C VAL A 53 -8.10 -22.94 15.44
N LEU A 54 -7.03 -22.24 15.84
CA LEU A 54 -6.61 -21.00 15.22
C LEU A 54 -6.24 -21.19 13.74
N VAL A 55 -5.48 -22.24 13.41
CA VAL A 55 -5.12 -22.58 12.02
C VAL A 55 -6.36 -22.87 11.19
N ASP A 56 -7.30 -23.68 11.68
CA ASP A 56 -8.55 -23.96 10.97
C ASP A 56 -9.36 -22.68 10.68
N ARG A 57 -9.52 -21.80 11.68
CA ARG A 57 -10.25 -20.54 11.49
C ARG A 57 -9.53 -19.56 10.56
N THR A 58 -8.21 -19.50 10.61
CA THR A 58 -7.42 -18.65 9.71
C THR A 58 -7.46 -19.14 8.26
N CYS A 59 -7.41 -20.46 8.02
CA CYS A 59 -7.64 -21.05 6.70
C CYS A 59 -9.03 -20.70 6.14
N LYS A 60 -10.09 -20.80 6.96
CA LYS A 60 -11.46 -20.40 6.58
C LYS A 60 -11.53 -18.90 6.25
N ALA A 61 -10.93 -18.05 7.07
CA ALA A 61 -10.88 -16.60 6.82
C ALA A 61 -10.09 -16.23 5.54
N GLU A 62 -9.02 -16.97 5.22
CA GLU A 62 -8.27 -16.82 3.97
C GLU A 62 -9.16 -17.12 2.75
N ALA A 63 -9.94 -18.21 2.80
CA ALA A 63 -10.87 -18.58 1.73
C ALA A 63 -11.94 -17.48 1.51
N LEU A 64 -12.55 -16.99 2.58
CA LEU A 64 -13.54 -15.89 2.51
C LEU A 64 -12.98 -14.62 1.87
N GLY A 65 -11.71 -14.28 2.14
CA GLY A 65 -11.05 -13.12 1.54
C GLY A 65 -10.77 -13.26 0.04
N LYS A 66 -10.60 -14.49 -0.47
CA LYS A 66 -10.38 -14.77 -1.90
C LYS A 66 -11.69 -14.66 -2.69
N ASP A 67 -12.80 -15.12 -2.12
CA ASP A 67 -14.11 -15.10 -2.78
C ASP A 67 -14.64 -13.67 -2.94
N LYS A 68 -14.43 -12.79 -1.96
CA LYS A 68 -14.76 -11.37 -2.08
C LYS A 68 -14.07 -10.69 -3.28
N ARG A 69 -12.78 -10.99 -3.51
CA ARG A 69 -12.04 -10.40 -4.64
C ARG A 69 -12.53 -10.90 -6.00
N LYS A 70 -12.90 -12.18 -6.10
CA LYS A 70 -13.47 -12.75 -7.32
C LYS A 70 -14.82 -12.10 -7.65
N ALA A 71 -15.75 -12.07 -6.68
CA ALA A 71 -17.05 -11.44 -6.85
C ALA A 71 -16.95 -9.94 -7.19
N GLU A 72 -16.03 -9.21 -6.55
CA GLU A 72 -15.82 -7.78 -6.83
C GLU A 72 -15.19 -7.54 -8.21
N SER A 73 -14.30 -8.43 -8.68
CA SER A 73 -13.73 -8.35 -10.02
C SER A 73 -14.75 -8.66 -11.13
N GLU A 74 -15.66 -9.62 -10.91
CA GLU A 74 -16.74 -9.96 -11.85
C GLU A 74 -17.79 -8.85 -11.94
N ALA A 75 -18.14 -8.21 -10.82
CA ALA A 75 -19.08 -7.09 -10.79
C ALA A 75 -18.56 -5.81 -11.46
N ARG A 76 -17.24 -5.65 -11.61
CA ARG A 76 -16.62 -4.51 -12.31
C ARG A 76 -16.53 -4.73 -13.82
N ASN A 77 -16.43 -5.98 -14.28
CA ASN A 77 -16.36 -6.31 -15.71
C ASN A 77 -17.71 -6.19 -16.45
N SER A 78 -18.82 -6.00 -15.73
CA SER A 78 -20.16 -5.81 -16.32
C SER A 78 -20.59 -4.34 -16.47
N LYS A 79 -19.77 -3.36 -16.06
CA LYS A 79 -20.10 -1.92 -16.14
C LYS A 79 -19.34 -1.13 -17.21
N SER A 80 -18.55 -1.77 -18.07
CA SER A 80 -17.79 -1.07 -19.13
C SER A 80 -18.49 -0.97 -20.49
N PHE A 81 -19.73 -1.43 -20.62
CA PHE A 81 -20.52 -1.20 -21.83
C PHE A 81 -21.50 -0.04 -21.63
N GLN A 82 -21.24 1.05 -22.36
CA GLN A 82 -22.07 2.24 -22.55
C GLN A 82 -21.93 3.38 -21.54
N SER A 83 -20.86 4.16 -21.71
CA SER A 83 -20.99 5.62 -21.60
C SER A 83 -20.27 6.27 -22.77
N ALA A 84 -20.88 6.19 -23.96
CA ALA A 84 -20.60 7.17 -25.00
C ALA A 84 -21.07 8.53 -24.47
N PRO A 85 -20.21 9.56 -24.36
CA PRO A 85 -20.69 10.89 -24.05
C PRO A 85 -21.43 11.39 -25.29
N LYS A 86 -22.77 11.31 -25.26
CA LYS A 86 -23.63 12.03 -26.20
C LYS A 86 -23.21 13.50 -26.16
N ARG A 87 -22.56 13.94 -27.23
CA ARG A 87 -22.31 15.35 -27.55
C ARG A 87 -23.68 16.02 -27.63
N PHE A 88 -24.11 16.67 -26.56
CA PHE A 88 -25.25 17.58 -26.63
C PHE A 88 -24.75 18.84 -27.35
N ARG A 89 -25.05 18.89 -28.64
CA ARG A 89 -24.86 20.05 -29.48
C ARG A 89 -26.10 20.91 -29.26
N ASP A 90 -25.96 22.01 -28.53
CA ASP A 90 -26.92 23.09 -28.58
C ASP A 90 -26.27 24.46 -28.71
N ASN A 91 -26.99 25.30 -29.42
CA ASN A 91 -26.51 26.36 -30.30
C ASN A 91 -26.38 27.72 -29.61
N GLN A 92 -25.46 28.53 -30.16
CA GLN A 92 -25.55 29.99 -30.32
C GLN A 92 -25.46 30.90 -29.08
N SER A 93 -24.29 31.54 -28.93
CA SER A 93 -24.25 32.98 -28.71
C SER A 93 -23.02 33.57 -29.42
N SER A 94 -23.33 34.48 -30.34
CA SER A 94 -22.48 35.39 -31.13
C SER A 94 -21.16 35.79 -30.47
N PHE A 95 -20.06 35.76 -31.22
CA PHE A 95 -19.19 36.92 -31.48
C PHE A 95 -18.20 36.53 -32.58
N ARG A 96 -18.49 36.99 -33.80
CA ARG A 96 -17.50 37.09 -34.87
C ARG A 96 -16.80 38.43 -34.68
N ASP A 97 -15.50 38.40 -34.48
CA ASP A 97 -14.59 39.40 -35.03
C ASP A 97 -13.30 38.69 -35.45
N ASN A 98 -13.12 38.59 -36.76
CA ASN A 98 -11.86 38.24 -37.38
C ASN A 98 -11.01 39.52 -37.45
N VAL A 99 -9.76 39.50 -36.99
CA VAL A 99 -8.60 40.12 -37.63
C VAL A 99 -7.34 39.70 -36.85
N GLY A 100 -6.30 39.24 -37.56
CA GLY A 100 -4.93 39.61 -37.19
C GLY A 100 -3.98 38.51 -36.68
N HIS A 101 -3.31 37.89 -37.65
CA HIS A 101 -1.84 37.71 -37.68
C HIS A 101 -1.13 36.59 -36.90
N SER A 102 -0.49 35.68 -37.69
CA SER A 102 0.91 35.19 -37.63
C SER A 102 1.50 34.75 -36.27
N ASN A 103 2.23 33.65 -36.09
CA ASN A 103 3.21 33.00 -36.94
C ASN A 103 3.55 31.60 -36.38
N ARG A 104 4.08 30.76 -37.26
CA ARG A 104 4.62 29.42 -37.06
C ARG A 104 5.75 29.39 -36.01
N ASN A 105 5.84 28.32 -35.21
CA ASN A 105 6.85 27.28 -35.45
C ASN A 105 6.77 26.14 -34.44
N GLN A 106 6.49 24.98 -35.01
CA GLN A 106 6.64 23.62 -34.52
C GLN A 106 8.14 23.28 -34.38
N SER A 107 8.58 22.71 -33.26
CA SER A 107 9.63 21.68 -33.15
C SER A 107 9.81 21.29 -31.68
N ARG A 108 9.43 20.08 -31.25
CA ARG A 108 10.07 18.77 -31.46
C ARG A 108 10.89 18.37 -30.21
N LEU A 109 10.27 17.50 -29.42
CA LEU A 109 10.82 16.29 -28.80
C LEU A 109 12.26 16.28 -28.22
N GLN A 110 12.28 15.89 -26.94
CA GLN A 110 13.08 14.79 -26.35
C GLN A 110 14.50 15.03 -25.82
N MET A 111 14.64 14.57 -24.57
CA MET A 111 15.73 13.80 -23.94
C MET A 111 17.14 14.41 -23.95
N SER A 112 17.70 14.64 -22.76
CA SER A 112 18.82 13.82 -22.26
C SER A 112 19.37 14.33 -20.92
N SER A 113 19.89 13.37 -20.17
CA SER A 113 20.58 13.38 -18.88
C SER A 113 21.81 14.29 -18.75
N LYS A 114 22.00 14.89 -17.57
CA LYS A 114 23.22 14.86 -16.69
C LYS A 114 23.38 16.14 -15.86
N THR A 115 23.65 15.97 -14.56
CA THR A 115 24.27 16.95 -13.64
C THR A 115 25.69 17.34 -14.08
N PRO A 116 26.22 18.55 -13.77
CA PRO A 116 26.89 18.78 -12.46
C PRO A 116 26.81 20.22 -11.85
N ALA A 117 26.69 20.25 -10.51
CA ALA A 117 27.44 21.00 -9.47
C ALA A 117 27.66 22.56 -9.46
N THR A 118 27.38 23.15 -8.27
CA THR A 118 28.02 24.32 -7.55
C THR A 118 27.66 25.75 -8.02
N SER A 119 27.33 26.80 -7.22
CA SER A 119 27.19 27.08 -5.78
C SER A 119 26.39 28.39 -5.52
N VAL A 120 25.54 28.38 -4.48
CA VAL A 120 25.24 29.39 -3.41
C VAL A 120 24.71 30.81 -3.73
N ALA A 121 23.50 31.10 -3.22
CA ALA A 121 23.21 32.27 -2.36
C ALA A 121 22.04 31.98 -1.37
N SER A 122 22.21 32.45 -0.13
CA SER A 122 21.40 32.36 1.10
C SER A 122 20.01 33.04 0.98
N ILE A 123 18.93 32.73 1.73
CA ILE A 123 18.70 32.84 3.18
C ILE A 123 17.44 32.02 3.58
N GLY A 124 17.48 31.37 4.75
CA GLY A 124 16.30 31.23 5.63
C GLY A 124 15.80 29.81 5.94
N ASN A 125 16.62 28.94 6.55
CA ASN A 125 16.13 27.66 7.06
C ASN A 125 15.95 27.67 8.59
N VAL A 126 14.72 27.37 9.02
CA VAL A 126 14.29 27.21 10.41
C VAL A 126 15.02 26.02 11.04
N ARG A 127 15.61 26.23 12.21
CA ARG A 127 16.36 25.21 12.97
C ARG A 127 15.43 24.06 13.39
N SER A 128 15.63 22.87 12.85
CA SER A 128 15.14 21.63 13.44
C SER A 128 16.03 21.28 14.63
N GLU A 129 15.50 21.35 15.86
CA GLU A 129 16.25 20.99 17.06
C GLU A 129 16.42 19.47 17.15
N ILE A 130 17.57 18.96 16.68
CA ILE A 130 17.99 17.58 16.93
C ILE A 130 18.24 17.42 18.44
N PRO A 131 17.53 16.52 19.15
CA PRO A 131 17.76 16.29 20.57
C PRO A 131 19.12 15.62 20.83
N GLU A 132 19.75 15.96 21.95
CA GLU A 132 21.06 15.42 22.34
C GLU A 132 20.96 13.99 22.86
N CYS A 133 21.92 13.14 22.43
CA CYS A 133 22.01 11.78 22.92
C CYS A 133 22.47 11.77 24.38
N LYS A 134 21.66 11.18 25.26
CA LYS A 134 21.91 11.14 26.72
C LYS A 134 23.14 10.33 27.13
N TYR A 135 23.70 9.51 26.25
CA TYR A 135 24.83 8.62 26.56
C TYR A 135 26.19 9.21 26.14
N CYS A 136 26.23 10.09 25.16
CA CYS A 136 27.47 10.66 24.64
C CYS A 136 27.48 12.20 24.58
N GLY A 137 26.37 12.86 24.91
CA GLY A 137 26.25 14.32 24.96
C GLY A 137 26.39 15.02 23.60
N LYS A 138 26.32 14.30 22.49
CA LYS A 138 26.45 14.84 21.14
C LYS A 138 25.14 14.76 20.37
N ARG A 139 24.93 15.70 19.44
CA ARG A 139 23.83 15.69 18.47
C ARG A 139 24.26 14.88 17.25
N HIS A 140 23.41 13.97 16.81
CA HIS A 140 23.63 13.15 15.62
C HIS A 140 22.62 13.54 14.54
N PRO A 141 23.07 13.71 13.28
CA PRO A 141 22.19 13.95 12.15
C PRO A 141 21.34 12.71 11.80
#